data_AF-A0A7S0NJD7-F1
#
_entry.id   AF-A0A7S0NJD7-F1
#
_cell.length_a   1.000
_cell.length_b   1.000
_cell.length_c   1.000
_cell.angle_alpha   90.00
_cell.angle_beta   90.00
_cell.angle_gamma   90.00
#
_symmetry.space_group_name_H-M   'P 1'
#
loop_
_entity.id
_entity.type
_entity.pdbx_description
1 polymer ?
#
loop_
_entity_poly.entity_id
_entity_poly.type
_entity_poly.pdbx_seq_one_letter_code
_entity_poly.pdbx_strand_id
1 'polypeptide(L)'
;GRAIRLKMQSDMLVSDMSAFKAANPGSCLADFVRWHSPRDWISDEEGDERIRKGSKSPLAPTGRLSERMRNEGNAWRTLWRDSPRLPASRQKPLFDPIKEGEKALHHLEQAPPPEIFAQLCAAATAAVGNLYARAKGATLAPCPQYLARAAEVARAVFNNSRGSPAT
;
A
#
# COMPACT_ATOMS: atom_id res chain seq x y z
N GLY A 1 4.11 19.76 -8.14
CA GLY A 1 3.08 20.66 -7.57
C GLY A 1 1.95 19.89 -6.91
N ARG A 2 1.37 20.42 -5.82
CA ARG A 2 0.28 19.77 -5.04
C ARG A 2 -0.91 19.31 -5.89
N ALA A 3 -1.29 20.11 -6.90
CA ALA A 3 -2.39 19.79 -7.81
C ALA A 3 -2.17 18.52 -8.64
N ILE A 4 -0.94 18.29 -9.15
CA ILE A 4 -0.61 17.09 -9.93
C ILE A 4 -0.76 15.82 -9.06
N ARG A 5 -0.29 15.87 -7.82
CA ARG A 5 -0.42 14.74 -6.88
C ARG A 5 -1.88 14.42 -6.54
N LEU A 6 -2.70 15.45 -6.33
CA LEU A 6 -4.13 15.28 -6.08
C LEU A 6 -4.87 14.70 -7.28
N LYS A 7 -4.54 15.16 -8.49
CA LYS A 7 -5.10 14.62 -9.73
C LYS A 7 -4.71 13.16 -9.93
N MET A 8 -3.43 12.83 -9.74
CA MET A 8 -2.95 11.46 -9.87
C MET A 8 -3.56 10.52 -8.82
N GLN A 9 -3.71 10.96 -7.57
CA GLN A 9 -4.44 10.20 -6.55
C GLN A 9 -5.91 9.97 -6.94
N SER A 10 -6.54 10.97 -7.56
CA SER A 10 -7.92 10.83 -8.04
C SER A 10 -8.02 9.88 -9.23
N ASP A 11 -7.07 9.94 -10.17
CA ASP A 11 -7.05 9.09 -11.36
C ASP A 11 -6.76 7.62 -11.01
N MET A 12 -5.85 7.37 -10.06
CA MET A 12 -5.62 6.03 -9.49
C MET A 12 -6.90 5.47 -8.88
N LEU A 13 -7.59 6.26 -8.07
CA LEU A 13 -8.84 5.83 -7.42
C LEU A 13 -9.94 5.53 -8.45
N VAL A 14 -10.09 6.37 -9.48
CA VAL A 14 -11.04 6.13 -10.58
C VAL A 14 -10.69 4.86 -11.35
N SER A 15 -9.40 4.60 -11.59
CA SER A 15 -8.93 3.38 -12.23
C SER A 15 -9.31 2.13 -11.42
N ASP A 16 -9.05 2.15 -10.11
CA ASP A 16 -9.40 1.07 -9.19
C ASP A 16 -10.91 0.84 -9.12
N MET A 17 -11.70 1.91 -8.97
CA MET A 17 -13.16 1.84 -8.96
C MET A 17 -13.70 1.26 -10.27
N SER A 18 -13.13 1.65 -11.41
CA SER A 18 -13.55 1.19 -12.72
C SER A 18 -13.30 -0.31 -12.90
N ALA A 19 -12.11 -0.77 -12.50
CA ALA A 19 -11.74 -2.19 -12.56
C ALA A 19 -12.61 -3.02 -11.62
N PHE A 20 -12.86 -2.52 -10.41
CA PHE A 20 -13.70 -3.20 -9.43
C PHE A 20 -15.15 -3.34 -9.93
N LYS A 21 -15.74 -2.27 -10.48
CA LYS A 21 -17.11 -2.32 -11.04
C LYS A 21 -17.24 -3.25 -12.25
N ALA A 22 -16.17 -3.43 -13.01
CA ALA A 22 -16.13 -4.37 -14.14
C ALA A 22 -16.03 -5.82 -13.67
N ALA A 23 -15.23 -6.09 -12.64
CA ALA A 23 -15.09 -7.42 -12.05
C ALA A 23 -16.32 -7.83 -11.22
N ASN A 24 -17.05 -6.86 -10.65
CA ASN A 24 -18.18 -7.10 -9.76
C ASN A 24 -19.47 -6.40 -10.27
N PRO A 25 -20.20 -7.00 -11.22
CA PRO A 25 -21.49 -6.47 -11.67
C PRO A 25 -22.47 -6.32 -10.48
N GLY A 26 -23.19 -5.19 -10.44
CA GLY A 26 -24.14 -4.91 -9.36
C GLY A 26 -23.52 -4.39 -8.05
N SER A 27 -22.20 -4.34 -7.92
CA SER A 27 -21.54 -3.83 -6.72
C SER A 27 -21.88 -2.37 -6.44
N CYS A 28 -21.89 -2.00 -5.17
CA CYS A 28 -22.06 -0.64 -4.69
C CYS A 28 -20.75 -0.08 -4.09
N LEU A 29 -20.76 1.21 -3.72
CA LEU A 29 -19.58 1.85 -3.11
C LEU A 29 -19.17 1.17 -1.80
N ALA A 30 -20.14 0.68 -1.02
CA ALA A 30 -19.89 -0.04 0.22
C ALA A 30 -19.03 -1.28 0.00
N ASP A 31 -19.30 -2.06 -1.06
CA ASP A 31 -18.50 -3.23 -1.42
C ASP A 31 -17.06 -2.85 -1.78
N PHE A 32 -16.89 -1.77 -2.55
CA PHE A 32 -15.57 -1.26 -2.92
C PHE A 32 -14.78 -0.78 -1.70
N VAL A 33 -15.40 -0.01 -0.81
CA VAL A 33 -14.73 0.51 0.40
C VAL A 33 -14.32 -0.62 1.32
N ARG A 34 -15.17 -1.63 1.52
CA ARG A 34 -14.83 -2.80 2.32
C ARG A 34 -13.57 -3.52 1.82
N TRP A 35 -13.37 -3.55 0.50
CA TRP A 35 -12.18 -4.14 -0.12
C TRP A 35 -10.97 -3.19 -0.13
N HIS A 36 -11.15 -1.93 -0.53
CA HIS A 36 -10.07 -0.97 -0.79
C HIS A 36 -9.60 -0.23 0.47
N SER A 37 -10.53 0.11 1.36
CA SER A 37 -10.26 0.75 2.65
C SER A 37 -11.03 0.05 3.77
N PRO A 38 -10.57 -1.13 4.24
CA PRO A 38 -11.24 -1.85 5.32
C PRO A 38 -11.42 -1.01 6.60
N ARG A 39 -10.56 -0.01 6.83
CA ARG A 39 -10.65 0.94 7.95
C ARG A 39 -11.84 1.89 7.87
N ASP A 40 -12.42 2.05 6.68
CA ASP A 40 -13.60 2.87 6.41
C ASP A 40 -14.91 2.08 6.41
N TRP A 41 -14.84 0.79 6.74
CA TRP A 41 -15.98 -0.09 6.94
C TRP A 41 -16.16 -0.36 8.44
N ILE A 42 -17.36 -0.12 8.95
CA ILE A 42 -17.74 -0.42 10.33
C ILE A 42 -18.54 -1.71 10.30
N SER A 43 -18.03 -2.76 10.94
CA SER A 43 -18.75 -4.04 11.08
C SER A 43 -19.88 -3.90 12.11
N ASP A 44 -20.96 -4.66 11.93
CA ASP A 44 -22.06 -4.68 12.91
C ASP A 44 -21.68 -5.43 14.21
N GLU A 45 -20.53 -6.12 14.25
CA GLU A 45 -19.98 -6.75 15.46
C GLU A 45 -19.29 -5.72 16.38
N GLU A 46 -18.80 -4.61 15.82
CA GLU A 46 -18.21 -3.48 16.56
C GLU A 46 -19.24 -2.37 16.86
N GLY A 47 -20.47 -2.50 16.34
CA GLY A 47 -21.56 -1.52 16.46
C GLY A 47 -22.71 -1.93 17.38
N ASP A 48 -23.43 -0.94 17.89
CA ASP A 48 -24.60 -1.06 18.79
C ASP A 48 -25.64 -2.12 18.31
N GLU A 49 -26.05 -3.03 19.21
CA GLU A 49 -26.90 -4.20 18.92
C GLU A 49 -28.31 -3.88 18.39
N ARG A 50 -28.70 -2.60 18.38
CA ARG A 50 -30.03 -2.09 18.01
C ARG A 50 -30.33 -2.17 16.51
N ILE A 51 -29.33 -2.41 15.65
CA ILE A 51 -29.46 -2.43 14.17
C ILE A 51 -29.32 -3.86 13.64
N ARG A 52 -29.92 -4.85 14.30
CA ARG A 52 -29.93 -6.26 13.83
C ARG A 52 -31.15 -6.64 12.98
N LYS A 53 -31.90 -5.66 12.44
CA LYS A 53 -33.08 -5.92 11.59
C LYS A 53 -32.76 -5.74 10.11
N GLY A 54 -32.28 -6.82 9.49
CA GLY A 54 -32.14 -6.94 8.04
C GLY A 54 -31.61 -8.31 7.64
N SER A 55 -32.16 -8.90 6.57
CA SER A 55 -31.98 -10.29 6.12
C SER A 55 -30.58 -10.86 6.34
N LYS A 56 -30.49 -11.87 7.23
CA LYS A 56 -29.29 -12.69 7.44
C LYS A 56 -29.13 -13.66 6.26
N SER A 57 -28.62 -13.17 5.13
CA SER A 57 -27.97 -14.09 4.20
C SER A 57 -26.65 -14.53 4.85
N PRO A 58 -26.38 -15.85 5.02
CA PRO A 58 -25.13 -16.32 5.62
C PRO A 58 -23.87 -15.89 4.87
N LEU A 59 -24.02 -15.43 3.62
CA LEU A 59 -22.92 -15.00 2.75
C LEU A 59 -22.76 -13.48 2.64
N ALA A 60 -23.73 -12.68 3.08
CA ALA A 60 -23.66 -11.23 2.95
C ALA A 60 -23.04 -10.60 4.21
N PRO A 61 -21.87 -9.96 4.12
CA PRO A 61 -21.25 -9.29 5.24
C PRO A 61 -22.14 -8.13 5.73
N THR A 62 -22.37 -8.07 7.04
CA THR A 62 -23.22 -7.06 7.68
C THR A 62 -22.34 -5.91 8.24
N GLY A 63 -22.64 -4.69 7.83
CA GLY A 63 -21.91 -3.49 8.26
C GLY A 63 -22.28 -2.24 7.46
N ARG A 64 -21.60 -1.14 7.74
CA ARG A 64 -21.86 0.18 7.13
C ARG A 64 -20.60 0.98 6.86
N LEU A 65 -20.70 1.94 5.95
CA LEU A 65 -19.64 2.93 5.71
C LEU A 65 -19.39 3.80 6.96
N SER A 66 -18.12 4.18 7.17
CA SER A 66 -17.71 5.15 8.18
C SER A 66 -18.43 6.49 8.02
N GLU A 67 -18.50 7.29 9.08
CA GLU A 67 -19.21 8.58 9.06
C GLU A 67 -18.69 9.51 7.96
N ARG A 68 -17.35 9.63 7.81
CA ARG A 68 -16.73 10.42 6.74
C ARG A 68 -17.07 9.92 5.32
N MET A 69 -17.32 8.63 5.16
CA MET A 69 -17.72 8.02 3.88
C MET A 69 -19.22 8.11 3.62
N ARG A 70 -20.03 8.34 4.67
CA ARG A 70 -21.48 8.55 4.57
C ARG A 70 -21.85 9.99 4.22
N ASN A 71 -20.97 10.95 4.50
CA ASN A 71 -21.20 12.37 4.24
C ASN A 71 -21.62 12.64 2.78
N GLU A 72 -22.62 13.50 2.59
CA GLU A 72 -23.21 13.80 1.28
C GLU A 72 -22.23 14.48 0.32
N GLY A 73 -21.27 15.26 0.85
CA GLY A 73 -20.18 15.88 0.08
C GLY A 73 -18.96 14.99 -0.15
N ASN A 74 -19.05 13.68 0.07
CA ASN A 74 -17.91 12.79 -0.06
C ASN A 74 -17.47 12.62 -1.53
N ALA A 75 -16.22 13.01 -1.83
CA ALA A 75 -15.68 12.95 -3.19
C ALA A 75 -15.66 11.54 -3.80
N TRP A 76 -15.50 10.48 -2.98
CA TRP A 76 -15.48 9.11 -3.47
C TRP A 76 -16.84 8.65 -3.98
N ARG A 77 -17.95 9.17 -3.43
CA ARG A 77 -19.29 8.91 -3.98
C ARG A 77 -19.43 9.45 -5.39
N THR A 78 -18.99 10.69 -5.60
CA THR A 78 -18.97 11.34 -6.91
C THR A 78 -18.09 10.55 -7.88
N LEU A 79 -16.84 10.24 -7.49
CA LEU A 79 -15.92 9.47 -8.32
C LEU A 79 -16.47 8.07 -8.64
N TRP A 80 -17.09 7.38 -7.68
CA TRP A 80 -17.68 6.05 -7.89
C TRP A 80 -18.82 6.06 -8.89
N ARG A 81 -19.69 7.07 -8.79
CA ARG A 81 -20.80 7.29 -9.73
C ARG A 81 -20.25 7.52 -11.14
N ASP A 82 -19.25 8.39 -11.25
CA ASP A 82 -18.73 8.87 -12.53
C ASP A 82 -17.71 7.89 -13.17
N SER A 83 -17.16 6.96 -12.39
CA SER A 83 -16.23 5.92 -12.88
C SER A 83 -16.93 4.91 -13.79
N PRO A 84 -16.42 4.62 -15.00
CA PRO A 84 -17.01 3.64 -15.89
C PRO A 84 -16.80 2.20 -15.40
N ARG A 85 -17.56 1.23 -15.94
CA ARG A 85 -17.33 -0.20 -15.67
C ARG A 85 -16.33 -0.75 -16.69
N LEU A 86 -15.03 -0.53 -16.50
CA LEU A 86 -13.98 -0.95 -17.44
C LEU A 86 -12.90 -1.79 -16.76
N PRO A 87 -12.54 -2.97 -17.30
CA PRO A 87 -11.44 -3.77 -16.77
C PRO A 87 -10.11 -3.04 -16.98
N ALA A 88 -9.15 -3.25 -16.07
CA ALA A 88 -7.85 -2.55 -16.07
C ALA A 88 -7.13 -2.63 -17.44
N SER A 89 -7.21 -3.76 -18.14
CA SER A 89 -6.61 -3.96 -19.47
C SER A 89 -7.18 -3.07 -20.58
N ARG A 90 -8.37 -2.48 -20.38
CA ARG A 90 -9.03 -1.57 -21.32
C ARG A 90 -9.03 -0.11 -20.85
N GLN A 91 -8.44 0.16 -19.69
CA GLN A 91 -8.34 1.52 -19.17
C GLN A 91 -7.14 2.24 -19.77
N LYS A 92 -7.19 3.57 -19.78
CA LYS A 92 -6.03 4.39 -20.14
C LYS A 92 -4.92 4.15 -19.10
N PRO A 93 -3.68 3.81 -19.50
CA PRO A 93 -2.56 3.69 -18.56
C PRO A 93 -2.37 4.96 -17.73
N LEU A 94 -2.15 4.79 -16.42
CA LEU A 94 -1.92 5.89 -15.48
C LEU A 94 -0.56 6.56 -15.68
N PHE A 95 0.40 5.82 -16.23
CA PHE A 95 1.74 6.30 -16.53
C PHE A 95 2.25 5.61 -17.80
N ASP A 96 3.29 6.20 -18.39
CA ASP A 96 3.99 5.65 -19.53
C ASP A 96 5.12 4.74 -19.03
N PRO A 97 5.04 3.41 -19.25
CA PRO A 97 6.04 2.48 -18.74
C PRO A 97 7.43 2.70 -19.33
N ILE A 98 7.53 3.18 -20.58
CA ILE A 98 8.83 3.44 -21.22
C ILE A 98 9.49 4.64 -20.56
N LYS A 99 8.74 5.74 -20.43
CA LYS A 99 9.24 6.97 -19.82
C LYS A 99 9.61 6.78 -18.35
N GLU A 100 8.82 6.05 -17.57
CA GLU A 100 9.17 5.75 -16.18
C GLU A 100 10.38 4.80 -16.08
N GLY A 101 10.51 3.87 -17.03
CA GLY A 101 11.69 3.02 -17.15
C GLY A 101 12.98 3.81 -17.44
N GLU A 102 12.94 4.73 -18.41
CA GLU A 102 14.06 5.62 -18.73
C GLU A 102 14.47 6.48 -17.54
N LYS A 103 13.50 7.05 -16.81
CA LYS A 103 13.79 7.80 -15.57
C LYS A 103 14.50 6.95 -14.53
N ALA A 104 14.08 5.69 -14.36
CA ALA A 104 14.71 4.79 -13.41
C ALA A 104 16.16 4.47 -13.81
N LEU A 105 16.41 4.17 -15.09
CA LEU A 105 17.77 3.92 -15.61
C LEU A 105 18.66 5.16 -15.48
N HIS A 106 18.13 6.32 -15.84
CA HIS A 106 18.85 7.59 -15.71
C HIS A 106 19.24 7.90 -14.26
N HIS A 107 18.31 7.64 -13.32
CA HIS A 107 18.61 7.78 -11.90
C HIS A 107 19.75 6.84 -11.46
N LEU A 108 19.76 5.59 -11.91
CA LEU A 108 20.85 4.64 -11.60
C LEU A 108 22.19 5.08 -12.19
N GLU A 109 22.20 5.64 -13.41
CA GLU A 109 23.41 6.15 -14.06
C GLU A 109 23.99 7.37 -13.33
N GLN A 110 23.14 8.21 -12.76
CA GLN A 110 23.54 9.44 -12.06
C GLN A 110 23.69 9.27 -10.54
N ALA A 111 23.40 8.08 -10.01
CA ALA A 111 23.45 7.84 -8.57
C ALA A 111 24.89 8.03 -8.05
N PRO A 112 25.09 8.81 -6.98
CA PRO A 112 26.42 9.07 -6.45
C PRO A 112 27.00 7.77 -5.84
N PRO A 113 28.32 7.49 -6.02
CA PRO A 113 28.94 6.26 -5.54
C PRO A 113 28.67 5.90 -4.07
N PRO A 114 28.63 6.85 -3.11
CA PRO A 114 28.28 6.54 -1.72
C PRO A 114 26.87 5.96 -1.53
N GLU A 115 25.89 6.40 -2.33
CA GLU A 115 24.51 5.89 -2.25
C GLU A 115 24.44 4.44 -2.73
N ILE A 116 25.08 4.15 -3.87
CA ILE A 116 25.18 2.79 -4.40
C ILE A 116 25.94 1.88 -3.43
N PHE A 117 27.04 2.36 -2.86
CA PHE A 117 27.80 1.60 -1.86
C PHE A 117 26.96 1.27 -0.62
N ALA A 118 26.19 2.24 -0.11
CA ALA A 118 25.29 2.01 1.02
C ALA A 118 24.21 0.95 0.71
N GLN A 119 23.62 1.01 -0.49
CA GLN A 119 22.65 0.01 -0.95
C GLN A 119 23.28 -1.39 -1.07
N LEU A 120 24.51 -1.49 -1.61
CA LEU A 120 25.25 -2.76 -1.69
C LEU A 120 25.55 -3.33 -0.30
N CYS A 121 26.01 -2.50 0.65
CA CYS A 121 26.22 -2.92 2.03
C CYS A 121 24.93 -3.42 2.69
N ALA A 122 23.80 -2.73 2.47
CA ALA A 122 22.51 -3.16 2.99
C ALA A 122 22.08 -4.51 2.41
N ALA A 123 22.22 -4.70 1.09
CA ALA A 123 21.91 -5.95 0.42
C ALA A 123 22.80 -7.11 0.90
N ALA A 124 24.12 -6.88 1.01
CA ALA A 124 25.06 -7.86 1.54
C ALA A 124 24.74 -8.24 2.99
N THR A 125 24.46 -7.25 3.84
CA THR A 125 24.09 -7.48 5.24
C THR A 125 22.78 -8.28 5.34
N ALA A 126 21.78 -7.96 4.53
CA ALA A 126 20.52 -8.71 4.49
C ALA A 126 20.73 -10.16 4.02
N ALA A 127 21.55 -10.37 2.98
CA ALA A 127 21.87 -11.71 2.48
C ALA A 127 22.60 -12.55 3.54
N VAL A 128 23.61 -11.97 4.20
CA VAL A 128 24.34 -12.60 5.30
C VAL A 128 23.39 -12.90 6.47
N GLY A 129 22.57 -11.94 6.88
CA GLY A 129 21.58 -12.12 7.95
C GLY A 129 20.59 -13.24 7.66
N ASN A 130 20.07 -13.32 6.42
CA ASN A 130 19.20 -14.40 5.99
C ASN A 130 19.90 -15.76 5.97
N LEU A 131 21.17 -15.82 5.55
CA LEU A 131 21.95 -17.06 5.57
C LEU A 131 22.17 -17.54 7.00
N TYR A 132 22.55 -16.64 7.91
CA TYR A 132 22.71 -16.96 9.32
C TYR A 132 21.38 -17.42 9.94
N ALA A 133 20.28 -16.72 9.71
CA ALA A 133 18.97 -17.09 10.26
C ALA A 133 18.50 -18.49 9.83
N ARG A 134 18.93 -18.95 8.65
CA ARG A 134 18.61 -20.28 8.12
C ARG A 134 19.64 -21.36 8.50
N ALA A 135 20.78 -20.97 9.05
CA ALA A 135 21.81 -21.91 9.47
C ALA A 135 21.33 -22.71 10.70
N LYS A 136 21.70 -23.99 10.76
CA LYS A 136 21.40 -24.85 11.93
C LYS A 136 21.97 -24.28 13.24
N GLY A 137 23.05 -23.52 13.17
CA GLY A 137 23.65 -22.84 14.34
C GLY A 137 22.82 -21.68 14.89
N ALA A 138 21.85 -21.17 14.13
CA ALA A 138 20.98 -20.08 14.56
C ALA A 138 20.01 -20.49 15.67
N THR A 139 19.75 -21.78 15.85
CA THR A 139 18.92 -22.31 16.93
C THR A 139 19.68 -22.46 18.24
N LEU A 140 21.01 -22.28 18.24
CA LEU A 140 21.82 -22.30 19.44
C LEU A 140 21.48 -21.09 20.30
N ALA A 141 21.19 -21.31 21.59
CA ALA A 141 20.66 -20.31 22.52
C ALA A 141 21.28 -18.89 22.48
N PRO A 142 22.60 -18.69 22.20
CA PRO A 142 23.18 -17.35 22.10
C PRO A 142 22.88 -16.65 20.76
N CYS A 143 22.75 -17.41 19.68
CA CYS A 143 22.76 -16.89 18.31
C CYS A 143 21.54 -16.02 17.94
N PRO A 144 20.29 -16.36 18.34
CA PRO A 144 19.12 -15.53 18.09
C PRO A 144 19.24 -14.12 18.67
N GLN A 145 19.81 -13.99 19.87
CA GLN A 145 19.96 -12.71 20.57
C GLN A 145 20.99 -11.82 19.86
N TYR A 146 22.11 -12.39 19.41
CA TYR A 146 23.11 -11.65 18.64
C TYR A 146 22.59 -11.19 17.28
N LEU A 147 21.81 -12.03 16.59
CA LEU A 147 21.19 -11.68 15.31
C LEU A 147 20.14 -10.56 15.48
N ALA A 148 19.30 -10.64 16.51
CA ALA A 148 18.33 -9.58 16.83
C ALA A 148 19.02 -8.25 17.11
N ARG A 149 20.11 -8.26 17.90
CA ARG A 149 20.88 -7.05 18.21
C ARG A 149 21.60 -6.48 17.00
N ALA A 150 22.16 -7.33 16.14
CA ALA A 150 22.78 -6.88 14.89
C ALA A 150 21.75 -6.21 13.96
N ALA A 151 20.53 -6.75 13.88
CA ALA A 151 19.44 -6.17 13.10
C ALA A 151 18.99 -4.80 13.65
N GLU A 152 18.90 -4.64 14.98
CA GLU A 152 18.58 -3.35 15.62
C GLU A 152 19.64 -2.28 15.32
N VAL A 153 20.92 -2.62 15.45
CA VAL A 153 22.04 -1.71 15.16
C VAL A 153 22.06 -1.31 13.69
N ALA A 154 21.91 -2.27 12.78
CA ALA A 154 21.83 -1.99 11.35
C ALA A 154 20.66 -1.04 11.04
N ARG A 155 19.48 -1.30 11.61
CA ARG A 155 18.30 -0.44 11.43
C ARG A 155 18.55 0.98 11.93
N ALA A 156 19.24 1.15 13.06
CA ALA A 156 19.59 2.46 13.58
C ALA A 156 20.54 3.22 12.65
N VAL A 157 21.55 2.54 12.08
CA VAL A 157 22.50 3.16 11.14
C VAL A 157 21.81 3.56 9.84
N PHE A 158 21.03 2.67 9.23
CA PHE A 158 20.40 2.93 7.93
C PHE A 158 19.22 3.90 8.00
N ASN A 159 18.51 3.99 9.14
CA ASN A 159 17.40 4.94 9.29
C ASN A 159 17.84 6.32 9.78
N ASN A 160 19.10 6.50 10.18
CA ASN A 160 19.59 7.80 10.64
C ASN A 160 20.10 8.62 9.44
N SER A 161 19.18 9.23 8.70
CA SER A 161 19.45 10.12 7.56
C SER A 161 20.05 11.49 7.94
N ARG A 162 20.63 11.63 9.13
CA ARG A 162 21.33 12.85 9.58
C ARG A 162 22.83 12.69 9.44
N GLY A 163 23.29 12.77 8.19
CA GLY A 163 24.70 12.70 7.86
C GLY A 163 25.01 13.11 6.43
N SER A 164 24.36 14.15 5.91
CA SER A 164 24.93 14.90 4.78
C SER A 164 25.91 15.89 5.40
N PRO A 165 27.24 15.76 5.19
CA PRO A 165 28.13 16.86 5.51
C PRO A 165 27.82 17.99 4.53
N ALA A 166 27.42 19.12 5.08
CA ALA A 166 27.42 20.37 4.35
C ALA A 166 28.87 20.74 4.02
N THR A 167 29.20 20.73 2.74
CA THR A 167 30.22 21.58 2.13
C THR A 167 29.81 21.83 0.69
#